data_AF-A0AA36IZW6-F1
#
_entry.id   AF-A0AA36IZW6-F1
#
_cell.length_a   1.000
_cell.length_b   1.000
_cell.length_c   1.000
_cell.angle_alpha   90.00
_cell.angle_beta   90.00
_cell.angle_gamma   90.00
#
_symmetry.space_group_name_H-M   'P 1'
#
loop_
_entity.id
_entity.type
_entity.pdbx_description
1 polymer ?
#
loop_
_entity_poly.entity_id
_entity_poly.type
_entity_poly.pdbx_seq_one_letter_code
_entity_poly.pdbx_strand_id
1 'polypeptide(L)'
;TYDVQFYTETRAQFEDLSMRRSANSYDPDEIMEEQREEACKARLNQYFKDWVVPVEKLPNFKLHFEQPTEDLAISGTYHRGTSPIFLCKDTMVSVQEWPPFVQCMSDVEIVVFERALLVTREFDLAMVKKDYCAAPVKIVMVPAAGMNILKSWLGDLKLVWYSVHMNMMWQGVMRDIIANMDEFVEKDGWQAWFDDEESEADDAAKDSGESDFEAEDEEPDDDFGEIEGDEDSSAEPEEEDDDDDAEEDEDFDEEDEDEDGI
;
A
#
# COMPACT_ATOMS: atom_id res chain seq x y z
N THR A 1 2.27 -17.97 20.06
CA THR A 1 1.67 -17.40 18.84
C THR A 1 0.57 -16.48 19.25
N TYR A 2 0.71 -15.19 18.95
CA TYR A 2 -0.33 -14.17 19.20
C TYR A 2 -1.24 -13.98 17.97
N ASP A 3 -0.78 -14.39 16.79
CA ASP A 3 -1.45 -14.18 15.50
C ASP A 3 -2.01 -15.48 14.91
N VAL A 4 -3.27 -15.45 14.48
CA VAL A 4 -3.96 -16.56 13.81
C VAL A 4 -4.64 -16.02 12.56
N GLN A 5 -4.40 -16.68 11.42
CA GLN A 5 -4.95 -16.29 10.13
C GLN A 5 -5.67 -17.47 9.48
N PHE A 6 -6.79 -17.18 8.83
CA PHE A 6 -7.51 -18.10 7.96
C PHE A 6 -7.47 -17.53 6.54
N TYR A 7 -7.02 -18.32 5.57
CA TYR A 7 -6.94 -17.90 4.18
C TYR A 7 -7.33 -19.03 3.23
N THR A 8 -7.63 -18.67 2.00
CA THR A 8 -7.84 -19.60 0.89
C THR A 8 -7.09 -19.07 -0.31
N GLU A 9 -6.32 -19.93 -0.96
CA GLU A 9 -5.55 -19.56 -2.14
C GLU A 9 -6.50 -19.41 -3.34
N THR A 10 -6.36 -18.30 -4.08
CA THR A 10 -7.18 -18.01 -5.26
C THR A 10 -6.64 -18.69 -6.52
N ARG A 11 -5.37 -19.11 -6.51
CA ARG A 11 -4.73 -19.88 -7.58
C ARG A 11 -4.44 -21.30 -7.13
N ALA A 12 -4.76 -22.27 -7.98
CA ALA A 12 -4.07 -23.54 -7.93
C ALA A 12 -2.68 -23.32 -8.55
N GLN A 13 -1.61 -23.66 -7.85
CA GLN A 13 -0.26 -23.70 -8.44
C GLN A 13 -0.18 -24.83 -9.49
N PHE A 14 -0.80 -24.63 -10.66
CA PHE A 14 -0.50 -25.40 -11.86
C PHE A 14 0.32 -24.50 -12.78
N GLU A 15 1.63 -24.44 -12.54
CA GLU A 15 2.55 -24.04 -13.61
C GLU A 15 2.59 -25.21 -14.60
N ASP A 16 1.73 -25.18 -15.62
CA ASP A 16 2.01 -25.96 -16.82
C ASP A 16 3.17 -25.28 -17.56
N LEU A 17 4.40 -25.70 -17.23
CA LEU A 17 5.63 -25.21 -17.83
C LEU A 17 5.72 -25.49 -19.36
N SER A 18 4.73 -26.17 -19.95
CA SER A 18 4.69 -26.47 -21.38
C SER A 18 4.17 -25.32 -22.27
N MET A 19 3.41 -24.37 -21.72
CA MET A 19 2.71 -23.33 -22.50
C MET A 19 3.50 -22.03 -22.76
N ARG A 20 4.75 -21.90 -22.29
CA ARG A 20 5.55 -20.65 -22.39
C ARG A 20 5.95 -20.19 -23.81
N ARG A 21 5.35 -20.70 -24.89
CA ARG A 21 5.70 -20.27 -26.27
C ARG A 21 4.72 -19.33 -26.95
N SER A 22 3.57 -19.00 -26.36
CA SER A 22 2.71 -17.97 -26.95
C SER A 22 1.74 -17.39 -25.92
N ALA A 23 2.23 -16.63 -24.95
CA ALA A 23 1.37 -15.68 -24.24
C ALA A 23 1.09 -14.54 -25.22
N ASN A 24 -0.08 -14.61 -25.86
CA ASN A 24 -0.56 -13.59 -26.77
C ASN A 24 -1.81 -13.04 -26.11
N SER A 25 -1.72 -11.86 -25.49
CA SER A 25 -2.80 -11.17 -24.77
C SER A 25 -4.12 -11.00 -25.55
N TYR A 26 -4.14 -11.35 -26.84
CA TYR A 26 -5.30 -11.34 -27.74
C TYR A 26 -5.77 -12.75 -28.11
N ASP A 27 -5.24 -13.80 -27.49
CA ASP A 27 -5.68 -15.18 -27.64
C ASP A 27 -7.01 -15.36 -26.88
N PRO A 28 -8.11 -15.75 -27.54
CA PRO A 28 -9.39 -15.99 -26.88
C PRO A 28 -9.30 -16.94 -25.69
N ASP A 29 -8.41 -17.94 -25.74
CA ASP A 29 -8.23 -18.90 -24.66
C ASP A 29 -7.58 -18.27 -23.41
N GLU A 30 -6.58 -17.38 -23.60
CA GLU A 30 -5.93 -16.64 -22.51
C GLU A 30 -6.90 -15.65 -21.84
N ILE A 31 -7.70 -14.94 -22.65
CA ILE A 31 -8.73 -14.03 -22.15
C ILE A 31 -9.81 -14.79 -21.36
N MET A 32 -10.27 -15.94 -21.85
CA MET A 32 -11.23 -16.77 -21.13
C MET A 32 -10.66 -17.32 -19.81
N GLU A 33 -9.38 -17.68 -19.78
CA GLU A 33 -8.70 -18.10 -18.56
C GLU A 33 -8.61 -16.97 -17.53
N GLU A 34 -8.22 -15.77 -17.95
CA GLU A 34 -8.19 -14.58 -17.07
C GLU A 34 -9.56 -14.25 -16.49
N GLN A 35 -10.62 -14.23 -17.33
CA GLN A 35 -11.98 -13.97 -16.86
C GLN A 35 -12.43 -15.02 -15.83
N ARG A 36 -12.07 -16.29 -16.03
CA ARG A 36 -12.35 -17.36 -15.06
C ARG A 36 -11.60 -17.16 -13.75
N GLU A 37 -10.33 -16.72 -13.79
CA GLU A 37 -9.58 -16.36 -12.58
C GLU A 37 -10.24 -15.20 -11.82
N GLU A 38 -10.65 -14.15 -12.53
CA GLU A 38 -11.31 -12.99 -11.96
C GLU A 38 -12.67 -13.35 -11.33
N ALA A 39 -13.48 -14.14 -12.03
CA ALA A 39 -14.75 -14.64 -11.51
C ALA A 39 -14.54 -15.49 -10.24
N CYS A 40 -13.49 -16.32 -10.20
CA CYS A 40 -13.15 -17.10 -9.02
C CYS A 40 -12.75 -16.20 -7.83
N LYS A 41 -11.89 -15.21 -8.05
CA LYS A 41 -11.48 -14.21 -7.03
C LYS A 41 -12.69 -13.44 -6.52
N ALA A 42 -13.55 -12.95 -7.42
CA ALA A 42 -14.76 -12.22 -7.07
C ALA A 42 -15.71 -13.08 -6.21
N ARG A 43 -15.91 -14.35 -6.60
CA ARG A 43 -16.73 -15.30 -5.85
C ARG A 43 -16.17 -15.58 -4.46
N LEU A 44 -14.87 -15.83 -4.33
CA LEU A 44 -14.22 -16.04 -3.02
C LEU A 44 -14.34 -14.81 -2.13
N ASN A 45 -14.06 -13.62 -2.69
CA ASN A 45 -14.23 -12.36 -1.96
C ASN A 45 -15.67 -12.16 -1.48
N GLN A 46 -16.65 -12.54 -2.30
CA GLN A 46 -18.06 -12.48 -1.92
C GLN A 46 -18.36 -13.42 -0.74
N TYR A 47 -17.85 -14.65 -0.75
CA TYR A 47 -18.02 -15.57 0.39
C TYR A 47 -17.43 -15.02 1.69
N PHE A 48 -16.25 -14.40 1.65
CA PHE A 48 -15.68 -13.76 2.84
C PHE A 48 -16.53 -12.58 3.30
N LYS A 49 -17.03 -11.73 2.39
CA LYS A 49 -17.91 -10.60 2.73
C LYS A 49 -19.24 -11.07 3.34
N ASP A 50 -19.85 -12.08 2.75
CA ASP A 50 -21.10 -12.69 3.23
C ASP A 50 -20.94 -13.37 4.58
N TRP A 51 -19.71 -13.73 4.97
CA TRP A 51 -19.40 -14.23 6.30
C TRP A 51 -19.09 -13.10 7.29
N VAL A 52 -18.25 -12.14 6.92
CA VAL A 52 -17.81 -11.03 7.80
C VAL A 52 -18.99 -10.18 8.24
N VAL A 53 -19.83 -9.72 7.30
CA VAL A 53 -20.90 -8.74 7.59
C VAL A 53 -21.95 -9.27 8.59
N PRO A 54 -22.44 -10.52 8.49
CA PRO A 54 -23.34 -11.08 9.50
C PRO A 54 -22.66 -11.35 10.84
N VAL A 55 -21.39 -11.78 10.84
CA VAL A 55 -20.64 -12.07 12.07
C VAL A 55 -20.48 -10.82 12.93
N GLU A 56 -20.16 -9.68 12.32
CA GLU A 56 -20.08 -8.39 13.03
C GLU A 56 -21.40 -7.97 13.69
N LYS A 57 -22.53 -8.37 13.11
CA LYS A 57 -23.87 -8.01 13.60
C LYS A 57 -24.37 -8.93 14.72
N LEU A 58 -23.61 -9.96 15.09
CA LEU A 58 -24.00 -10.86 16.17
C LEU A 58 -24.00 -10.13 17.51
N PRO A 59 -25.02 -10.34 18.38
CA PRO A 59 -25.24 -9.53 19.58
C PRO A 59 -24.10 -9.60 20.63
N ASN A 60 -23.22 -10.59 20.54
CA ASN A 60 -22.08 -10.78 21.44
C ASN A 60 -20.72 -10.62 20.74
N PHE A 61 -20.70 -10.30 19.45
CA PHE A 61 -19.46 -10.06 18.72
C PHE A 61 -19.06 -8.60 18.89
N LYS A 62 -17.90 -8.37 19.52
CA LYS A 62 -17.43 -7.03 19.89
C LYS A 62 -16.28 -6.53 19.01
N LEU A 63 -15.83 -7.37 18.09
CA LEU A 63 -14.74 -7.04 17.19
C LEU A 63 -15.31 -6.44 15.91
N HIS A 64 -14.50 -5.62 15.25
CA HIS A 64 -14.77 -5.11 13.93
C HIS A 64 -13.68 -5.65 13.01
N PHE A 65 -14.07 -6.21 11.87
CA PHE A 65 -13.15 -6.53 10.80
C PHE A 65 -12.80 -5.24 10.09
N GLU A 66 -11.51 -4.96 10.04
CA GLU A 66 -11.00 -3.83 9.31
C GLU A 66 -10.65 -4.26 7.90
N GLN A 67 -11.19 -3.57 6.90
CA GLN A 67 -10.85 -3.79 5.50
C GLN A 67 -9.78 -2.77 5.11
N PRO A 68 -8.59 -3.21 4.66
CA PRO A 68 -7.59 -2.30 4.16
C PRO A 68 -8.01 -1.69 2.82
N THR A 69 -7.61 -0.44 2.57
CA THR A 69 -7.85 0.24 1.29
C THR A 69 -6.56 0.22 0.46
N GLU A 70 -6.67 -0.13 -0.82
CA GLU A 70 -5.51 -0.34 -1.70
C GLU A 70 -4.78 0.97 -2.04
N ASP A 71 -5.47 2.11 -2.04
CA ASP A 71 -4.93 3.45 -2.30
C ASP A 71 -3.94 3.93 -1.23
N LEU A 72 -4.10 3.45 0.00
CA LEU A 72 -3.22 3.73 1.13
C LEU A 72 -2.14 2.66 1.32
N ALA A 73 -2.02 1.69 0.42
CA ALA A 73 -0.98 0.68 0.51
C ALA A 73 0.39 1.28 0.16
N ILE A 74 1.39 0.94 0.97
CA ILE A 74 2.80 1.16 0.66
C ILE A 74 3.48 -0.20 0.47
N SER A 75 4.71 -0.21 -0.01
CA SER A 75 5.55 -1.41 -0.01
C SER A 75 6.77 -1.21 0.89
N GLY A 76 7.25 -2.30 1.48
CA GLY A 76 8.43 -2.27 2.33
C GLY A 76 8.77 -3.65 2.86
N THR A 77 9.92 -3.77 3.51
CA THR A 77 10.41 -5.01 4.13
C THR A 77 10.33 -4.88 5.65
N TYR A 78 9.43 -5.64 6.28
CA TYR A 78 9.38 -5.76 7.74
C TYR A 78 10.04 -7.05 8.26
N HIS A 79 10.24 -8.05 7.39
CA HIS A 79 10.86 -9.32 7.73
C HIS A 79 11.89 -9.76 6.67
N ARG A 80 11.52 -10.59 5.70
CA ARG A 80 12.46 -11.19 4.73
C ARG A 80 12.34 -10.64 3.31
N GLY A 81 11.14 -10.24 2.90
CA GLY A 81 10.86 -9.74 1.57
C GLY A 81 10.14 -8.41 1.63
N THR A 82 10.17 -7.71 0.49
CA THR A 82 9.30 -6.57 0.24
C THR A 82 7.88 -7.09 0.02
N SER A 83 6.96 -6.65 0.87
CA SER A 83 5.54 -6.99 0.76
C SER A 83 4.72 -5.70 0.77
N PRO A 84 3.48 -5.71 0.24
CA PRO A 84 2.57 -4.61 0.46
C PRO A 84 2.21 -4.53 1.95
N ILE A 85 2.16 -3.31 2.45
CA ILE A 85 1.81 -2.95 3.81
C ILE A 85 0.66 -1.97 3.70
N PHE A 86 -0.49 -2.38 4.23
CA PHE A 86 -1.71 -1.60 4.14
C PHE A 86 -1.86 -0.73 5.38
N LEU A 87 -2.13 0.56 5.14
CA LEU A 87 -2.46 1.50 6.19
C LEU A 87 -3.98 1.51 6.36
N CYS A 88 -4.44 1.06 7.52
CA CYS A 88 -5.86 1.06 7.86
C CYS A 88 -6.19 2.30 8.71
N LYS A 89 -7.29 2.30 9.47
CA LYS A 89 -7.73 3.45 10.26
C LYS A 89 -6.76 3.80 11.38
N ASP A 90 -6.31 2.81 12.14
CA ASP A 90 -5.39 2.99 13.28
C ASP A 90 -4.34 1.88 13.38
N THR A 91 -4.24 1.06 12.33
CA THR A 91 -3.39 -0.13 12.32
C THR A 91 -2.70 -0.24 10.97
N MET A 92 -1.46 -0.71 10.98
CA MET A 92 -0.70 -1.03 9.77
C MET A 92 -0.53 -2.55 9.68
N VAL A 93 -0.86 -3.13 8.53
CA VAL A 93 -0.93 -4.60 8.37
C VAL A 93 -0.24 -5.11 7.11
N SER A 94 0.41 -6.26 7.21
CA SER A 94 0.85 -7.07 6.07
C SER A 94 0.66 -8.53 6.41
N VAL A 95 -0.32 -9.18 5.78
CA VAL A 95 -0.76 -10.56 6.11
C VAL A 95 -0.61 -11.52 4.93
N GLN A 96 0.08 -11.09 3.87
CA GLN A 96 0.32 -11.92 2.69
C GLN A 96 1.48 -12.90 2.88
N GLU A 97 2.43 -12.55 3.76
CA GLU A 97 3.58 -13.38 4.10
C GLU A 97 3.58 -13.77 5.58
N TRP A 98 4.25 -14.88 5.89
CA TRP A 98 4.43 -15.34 7.27
C TRP A 98 5.86 -15.07 7.77
N PRO A 99 6.06 -14.53 8.99
CA PRO A 99 5.03 -14.15 9.96
C PRO A 99 4.28 -12.87 9.55
N PRO A 100 2.99 -12.74 9.89
CA PRO A 100 2.24 -11.54 9.57
C PRO A 100 2.78 -10.35 10.34
N PHE A 101 2.59 -9.17 9.77
CA PHE A 101 2.87 -7.90 10.39
C PHE A 101 1.57 -7.22 10.78
N VAL A 102 1.43 -6.89 12.06
CA VAL A 102 0.31 -6.09 12.59
C VAL A 102 0.86 -5.11 13.61
N GLN A 103 0.74 -3.81 13.34
CA GLN A 103 1.15 -2.75 14.25
C GLN A 103 -0.01 -1.82 14.53
N CYS A 104 -0.50 -1.82 15.77
CA CYS A 104 -1.49 -0.84 16.22
C CYS A 104 -0.80 0.51 16.49
N MET A 105 -1.26 1.57 15.85
CA MET A 105 -0.64 2.89 15.97
C MET A 105 -0.93 3.55 17.32
N SER A 106 -1.91 3.05 18.07
CA SER A 106 -2.15 3.49 19.45
C SER A 106 -1.02 3.13 20.42
N ASP A 107 -0.21 2.12 20.10
CA ASP A 107 0.97 1.70 20.87
C ASP A 107 2.25 2.46 20.49
N VAL A 108 2.20 3.24 19.40
CA VAL A 108 3.33 3.99 18.86
C VAL A 108 3.36 5.38 19.52
N GLU A 109 4.55 5.79 19.96
CA GLU A 109 4.80 7.10 20.55
C GLU A 109 5.25 8.11 19.47
N ILE A 110 6.27 7.75 18.71
CA ILE A 110 6.77 8.54 17.58
C ILE A 110 7.13 7.66 16.38
N VAL A 111 7.20 8.28 15.21
CA VAL A 111 7.66 7.66 13.98
C VAL A 111 8.88 8.41 13.46
N VAL A 112 9.91 7.70 13.00
CA VAL A 112 11.13 8.29 12.47
C VAL A 112 11.39 7.77 11.07
N PHE A 113 11.48 8.69 10.12
CA PHE A 113 11.88 8.42 8.74
C PHE A 113 13.41 8.47 8.68
N GLU A 114 14.05 7.31 8.54
CA GLU A 114 15.50 7.20 8.42
C GLU A 114 15.93 7.15 6.96
N ARG A 115 17.15 7.63 6.67
CA ARG A 115 17.67 7.78 5.30
C ARG A 115 16.80 8.69 4.43
N ALA A 116 16.04 9.59 5.06
CA ALA A 116 15.11 10.49 4.38
C ALA A 116 15.84 11.75 3.89
N LEU A 117 16.51 11.66 2.73
CA LEU A 117 17.11 12.79 2.02
C LEU A 117 16.16 13.30 0.93
N LEU A 118 16.35 14.54 0.48
CA LEU A 118 15.53 15.17 -0.57
C LEU A 118 15.49 14.35 -1.88
N VAL A 119 16.56 13.62 -2.20
CA VAL A 119 16.72 12.83 -3.44
C VAL A 119 16.72 11.32 -3.18
N THR A 120 16.24 10.88 -2.02
CA THR A 120 16.21 9.45 -1.68
C THR A 120 15.21 8.69 -2.54
N ARG A 121 15.62 7.52 -3.07
CA ARG A 121 14.70 6.58 -3.74
C ARG A 121 13.92 5.69 -2.77
N GLU A 122 14.56 5.33 -1.66
CA GLU A 122 14.01 4.44 -0.63
C GLU A 122 14.46 4.90 0.76
N PHE A 123 13.53 4.95 1.71
CA PHE A 123 13.80 5.30 3.10
C PHE A 123 13.42 4.15 4.04
N ASP A 124 13.75 4.28 5.32
CA ASP A 124 13.27 3.36 6.35
C ASP A 124 12.34 4.06 7.32
N LEU A 125 11.47 3.28 7.92
CA LEU A 125 10.55 3.69 8.97
C LEU A 125 10.92 2.99 10.26
N ALA A 126 11.15 3.76 11.32
CA ALA A 126 11.26 3.25 12.68
C ALA A 126 10.11 3.78 13.52
N MET A 127 9.38 2.88 14.18
CA MET A 127 8.27 3.23 15.07
C MET A 127 8.67 2.92 16.50
N VAL A 128 8.83 3.96 17.30
CA VAL A 128 9.13 3.83 18.72
C VAL A 128 7.84 3.62 19.48
N LYS A 129 7.80 2.61 20.35
CA LYS A 129 6.61 2.27 21.13
C LYS A 129 6.54 3.10 22.41
N LYS A 130 5.32 3.29 22.93
CA LYS A 130 5.06 3.87 24.25
C LYS A 130 5.69 3.07 25.38
N ASP A 131 5.74 1.75 25.22
CA ASP A 131 6.55 0.87 26.05
C ASP A 131 8.02 0.98 25.60
N TYR A 132 8.78 1.87 26.24
CA TYR A 132 10.19 2.09 25.95
C TYR A 132 11.06 0.84 26.16
N CYS A 133 10.59 -0.17 26.90
CA CYS A 133 11.33 -1.44 27.03
C CYS A 133 11.23 -2.31 25.78
N ALA A 134 10.23 -2.08 24.92
CA ALA A 134 10.07 -2.77 23.66
C ALA A 134 11.00 -2.16 22.59
N ALA A 135 11.61 -3.01 21.78
CA ALA A 135 12.41 -2.55 20.65
C ALA A 135 11.52 -1.83 19.61
N PRO A 136 12.00 -0.75 18.98
CA PRO A 136 11.29 -0.11 17.88
C PRO A 136 11.02 -1.08 16.73
N VAL A 137 9.84 -0.93 16.13
CA VAL A 137 9.43 -1.72 14.97
C VAL A 137 9.94 -1.03 13.72
N LYS A 138 10.56 -1.79 12.81
CA LYS A 138 11.17 -1.23 11.60
C LYS A 138 10.56 -1.80 10.33
N ILE A 139 10.34 -0.91 9.37
CA ILE A 139 10.04 -1.26 7.97
C ILE A 139 11.12 -0.62 7.13
N VAL A 140 11.86 -1.42 6.37
CA VAL A 140 12.98 -0.93 5.56
C VAL A 140 12.66 -0.95 4.08
N MET A 141 13.43 -0.20 3.28
CA MET A 141 13.29 -0.16 1.82
C MET A 141 11.90 0.30 1.34
N VAL A 142 11.33 1.30 2.00
CA VAL A 142 10.06 1.91 1.58
C VAL A 142 10.32 2.85 0.41
N PRO A 143 9.68 2.68 -0.76
CA PRO A 143 9.86 3.60 -1.89
C PRO A 143 9.43 5.03 -1.54
N ALA A 144 10.14 6.03 -2.08
CA ALA A 144 9.87 7.45 -1.82
C ALA A 144 8.42 7.88 -2.12
N ALA A 145 7.74 7.21 -3.05
CA ALA A 145 6.33 7.44 -3.35
C ALA A 145 5.42 7.23 -2.13
N GLY A 146 5.78 6.32 -1.21
CA GLY A 146 5.03 6.06 0.02
C GLY A 146 5.20 7.13 1.10
N MET A 147 6.15 8.05 0.95
CA MET A 147 6.45 9.09 1.97
C MET A 147 5.25 10.01 2.21
N ASN A 148 4.64 10.52 1.14
CA ASN A 148 3.52 11.46 1.26
C ASN A 148 2.27 10.75 1.82
N ILE A 149 2.04 9.50 1.43
CA ILE A 149 0.94 8.66 1.95
C ILE A 149 1.11 8.48 3.46
N LEU A 150 2.31 8.07 3.91
CA LEU A 150 2.62 7.91 5.32
C LEU A 150 2.47 9.21 6.11
N LYS A 151 3.03 10.33 5.63
CA LYS A 151 2.93 11.62 6.34
C LYS A 151 1.48 12.10 6.46
N SER A 152 0.68 11.97 5.40
CA SER A 152 -0.75 12.31 5.45
C SER A 152 -1.48 11.45 6.48
N TRP A 153 -1.28 10.13 6.41
CA TRP A 153 -1.92 9.18 7.32
C TRP A 153 -1.51 9.39 8.79
N LEU A 154 -0.21 9.62 9.06
CA LEU A 154 0.27 9.96 10.40
C LEU A 154 -0.29 11.30 10.90
N GLY A 155 -0.49 12.26 9.98
CA GLY A 155 -1.17 13.53 10.27
C GLY A 155 -2.61 13.32 10.72
N ASP A 156 -3.36 12.47 10.03
CA ASP A 156 -4.75 12.11 10.40
C ASP A 156 -4.80 11.43 11.78
N LEU A 157 -3.79 10.61 12.08
CA LEU A 157 -3.60 9.97 13.40
C LEU A 157 -3.10 10.92 14.50
N LYS A 158 -2.66 12.13 14.13
CA LYS A 158 -1.99 13.09 15.02
C LYS A 158 -0.74 12.51 15.70
N LEU A 159 -0.02 11.65 14.99
CA LEU A 159 1.26 11.11 15.45
C LEU A 159 2.38 12.07 15.05
N VAL A 160 3.35 12.25 15.95
CA VAL A 160 4.53 13.05 15.68
C VAL A 160 5.53 12.20 14.90
N TRP A 161 6.20 12.81 13.91
CA TRP A 161 7.28 12.17 13.19
C TRP A 161 8.48 13.09 13.00
N TYR A 162 9.65 12.45 12.88
CA TYR A 162 10.94 13.11 12.60
C TYR A 162 11.59 12.50 11.37
N SER A 163 12.51 13.24 10.74
CA SER A 163 13.25 12.76 9.57
C SER A 163 14.75 12.88 9.85
N VAL A 164 15.49 11.82 9.59
CA VAL A 164 16.94 11.77 9.79
C VAL A 164 17.63 11.21 8.54
N HIS A 165 18.84 11.69 8.29
CA HIS A 165 19.61 11.33 7.11
C HIS A 165 20.27 9.94 7.19
N MET A 166 20.39 9.37 8.39
CA MET A 166 21.08 8.11 8.67
C MET A 166 20.21 7.19 9.54
N ASN A 167 20.52 5.89 9.58
CA ASN A 167 19.84 4.96 10.49
C ASN A 167 20.29 5.18 11.94
N MET A 168 19.34 5.17 12.86
CA MET A 168 19.59 5.37 14.29
C MET A 168 20.04 4.08 14.97
N MET A 169 20.90 4.22 15.98
CA MET A 169 21.32 3.13 16.86
C MET A 169 20.31 2.93 18.00
N TRP A 170 19.09 2.50 17.65
CA TRP A 170 17.94 2.41 18.56
C TRP A 170 18.21 1.66 19.88
N GLN A 171 19.01 0.59 19.86
CA GLN A 171 19.34 -0.14 21.10
C GLN A 171 20.18 0.68 22.10
N GLY A 172 20.97 1.63 21.61
CA GLY A 172 21.71 2.58 22.44
C GLY A 172 20.78 3.68 22.92
N VAL A 173 20.12 4.37 21.96
CA VAL A 173 19.19 5.47 22.22
C VAL A 173 18.14 5.09 23.27
N MET A 174 17.42 3.99 23.07
CA MET A 174 16.37 3.55 24.00
C MET A 174 16.93 3.21 25.39
N ARG A 175 18.14 2.64 25.46
CA ARG A 175 18.78 2.31 26.74
C ARG A 175 19.15 3.56 27.53
N ASP A 176 19.67 4.57 26.85
CA ASP A 176 20.08 5.83 27.47
C ASP A 176 18.86 6.63 27.95
N ILE A 177 17.77 6.62 27.16
CA ILE A 177 16.48 7.21 27.56
C ILE A 177 15.89 6.47 28.77
N ILE A 178 15.87 5.13 28.78
CA ILE A 178 15.37 4.37 29.94
C ILE A 178 16.20 4.65 31.20
N ALA A 179 17.52 4.81 31.06
CA ALA A 179 18.41 5.09 32.18
C ALA A 179 18.23 6.50 32.76
N ASN A 180 17.81 7.48 31.94
CA ASN A 180 17.71 8.89 32.31
C ASN A 180 16.34 9.49 31.94
N MET A 181 15.26 8.76 32.21
CA MET A 181 13.90 9.12 31.78
C MET A 181 13.43 10.48 32.33
N ASP A 182 13.75 10.79 33.59
CA ASP A 182 13.36 12.06 34.21
C ASP A 182 14.00 13.26 33.49
N GLU A 183 15.30 13.15 33.17
CA GLU A 183 16.04 14.19 32.43
C GLU A 183 15.53 14.32 30.99
N PHE A 184 15.20 13.20 30.35
CA PHE A 184 14.62 13.21 29.00
C PHE A 184 13.30 13.99 28.97
N VAL A 185 12.41 13.76 29.94
CA VAL A 185 11.12 14.48 30.03
C VAL A 185 11.32 15.95 30.40
N GLU A 186 12.25 16.28 31.29
CA GLU A 186 12.55 17.66 31.67
C GLU A 186 13.12 18.50 30.51
N LYS A 187 13.77 17.86 29.54
CA LYS A 187 14.31 18.49 28.34
C LYS A 187 13.35 18.39 27.14
N ASP A 188 12.04 18.41 27.34
CA ASP A 188 11.05 18.33 26.25
C ASP A 188 11.12 17.06 25.36
N GLY A 189 11.75 15.99 25.86
CA GLY A 189 11.71 14.64 25.28
C GLY A 189 12.23 14.55 23.85
N TRP A 190 11.44 13.92 22.97
CA TRP A 190 11.81 13.70 21.58
C TRP A 190 11.97 14.99 20.78
N GLN A 191 11.30 16.08 21.17
CA GLN A 191 11.43 17.35 20.46
C GLN A 191 12.86 17.89 20.59
N ALA A 192 13.37 18.05 21.81
CA ALA A 192 14.75 18.53 21.98
C ALA A 192 15.79 17.52 21.46
N TRP A 193 15.49 16.21 21.54
CA TRP A 193 16.39 15.18 21.01
C TRP A 193 16.70 15.39 19.53
N PHE A 194 15.68 15.69 18.72
CA PHE A 194 15.85 15.89 17.28
C PHE A 194 16.18 17.34 16.92
N ASP A 195 15.75 18.33 17.70
CA ASP A 195 16.11 19.75 17.47
C ASP A 195 17.61 20.01 17.72
N ASP A 196 18.21 19.37 18.73
CA ASP A 196 19.65 19.48 19.00
C ASP A 196 20.49 18.87 17.85
N GLU A 197 20.01 17.80 17.20
CA GLU A 197 20.71 17.13 16.09
C GLU A 197 20.66 17.92 14.77
N GLU A 198 19.60 18.69 14.50
CA GLU A 198 19.53 19.57 13.31
C GLU A 198 20.58 20.70 13.37
N SER A 199 20.94 21.16 14.58
CA SER A 199 21.95 22.22 14.76
C SER A 199 23.38 21.81 14.38
N GLU A 200 23.68 20.51 14.37
CA GLU A 200 24.99 19.94 14.00
C GLU A 200 25.03 19.46 12.53
N ALA A 201 23.90 19.45 11.82
CA ALA A 201 23.80 19.03 10.42
C ALA A 201 23.93 20.17 9.39
N ASP A 202 23.88 21.43 9.83
CA ASP A 202 23.89 22.62 8.94
C ASP A 202 25.30 23.11 8.53
N ASP A 203 26.38 22.45 9.00
CA ASP A 203 27.76 22.81 8.66
C ASP A 203 28.26 22.20 7.32
N ALA A 204 27.39 21.47 6.60
CA ALA A 204 27.73 20.86 5.31
C ALA A 204 27.00 21.47 4.09
N ALA A 205 26.14 22.47 4.28
CA ALA A 205 25.34 23.07 3.20
C ALA A 205 25.72 24.53 2.85
N LYS A 206 26.83 25.06 3.38
CA LYS A 206 27.37 26.38 3.01
C LYS A 206 28.50 26.29 1.98
N ASP A 207 28.23 25.70 0.82
CA ASP A 207 29.00 25.98 -0.40
C ASP A 207 28.17 25.75 -1.66
N SER A 208 27.26 26.68 -1.95
CA SER A 208 26.90 26.99 -3.33
C SER A 208 26.59 28.48 -3.43
N GLY A 209 27.64 29.27 -3.65
CA GLY A 209 27.47 30.62 -4.17
C GLY A 209 27.06 30.55 -5.64
N GLU A 210 25.94 31.18 -5.97
CA GLU A 210 25.63 31.84 -7.26
C GLU A 210 24.33 32.63 -7.03
N SER A 211 24.43 33.93 -6.79
CA SER A 211 24.41 35.02 -7.79
C SER A 211 22.99 35.46 -8.14
N ASP A 212 22.53 36.44 -7.37
CA ASP A 212 21.82 37.66 -7.80
C ASP A 212 21.25 37.67 -9.23
N PHE A 213 19.93 37.64 -9.36
CA PHE A 213 19.23 38.13 -10.56
C PHE A 213 18.00 38.91 -10.12
N GLU A 214 18.18 40.23 -10.04
CA GLU A 214 17.12 41.22 -9.89
C GLU A 214 16.18 41.16 -11.09
N ALA A 215 14.88 41.24 -10.80
CA ALA A 215 13.82 41.39 -11.79
C ALA A 215 13.72 42.86 -12.21
N GLU A 216 13.77 43.13 -13.51
CA GLU A 216 13.28 44.40 -14.07
C GLU A 216 12.24 44.12 -15.16
N ASP A 217 11.10 44.79 -14.99
CA ASP A 217 9.95 44.95 -15.90
C ASP A 217 10.39 45.38 -17.30
N GLU A 218 9.80 44.78 -18.34
CA GLU A 218 9.56 45.47 -19.61
C GLU A 218 8.34 44.86 -20.33
N GLU A 219 7.27 45.65 -20.39
CA GLU A 219 6.04 45.47 -21.17
C GLU A 219 6.31 45.26 -22.67
N PRO A 220 5.40 44.59 -23.40
CA PRO A 220 5.14 45.00 -24.77
C PRO A 220 3.64 45.25 -25.04
N ASP A 221 3.35 46.49 -25.42
CA ASP A 221 2.13 46.94 -26.09
C ASP A 221 1.99 46.30 -27.49
N ASP A 222 0.75 45.94 -27.81
CA ASP A 222 0.04 45.95 -29.11
C ASP A 222 0.80 45.70 -30.42
N ASP A 223 0.41 44.67 -31.18
CA ASP A 223 -0.14 44.89 -32.53
C ASP A 223 -1.02 43.74 -33.05
N PHE A 224 -1.96 44.16 -33.87
CA PHE A 224 -3.18 43.60 -34.43
C PHE A 224 -2.98 42.48 -35.46
N GLY A 225 -3.95 41.56 -35.58
CA GLY A 225 -3.98 40.58 -36.67
C GLY A 225 -5.17 39.62 -36.66
N GLU A 226 -6.35 40.14 -37.03
CA GLU A 226 -7.62 39.42 -37.27
C GLU A 226 -7.66 38.79 -38.69
N ILE A 227 -8.19 37.56 -38.82
CA ILE A 227 -8.91 36.93 -39.99
C ILE A 227 -9.02 35.41 -39.72
N GLU A 228 -10.19 34.88 -39.35
CA GLU A 228 -11.35 34.44 -40.16
C GLU A 228 -11.21 33.06 -40.84
N GLY A 229 -12.13 32.14 -40.44
CA GLY A 229 -12.80 31.16 -41.30
C GLY A 229 -12.13 29.81 -41.56
N ASP A 230 -12.73 28.71 -41.08
CA ASP A 230 -13.57 27.85 -41.93
C ASP A 230 -14.34 26.82 -41.09
N GLU A 231 -15.51 26.46 -41.59
CA GLU A 231 -16.55 25.60 -41.03
C GLU A 231 -16.34 24.10 -41.35
N ASP A 232 -17.25 23.27 -40.80
CA ASP A 232 -17.70 21.94 -41.27
C ASP A 232 -16.88 20.72 -40.76
N SER A 233 -17.41 19.55 -40.42
CA SER A 233 -18.70 18.98 -39.99
C SER A 233 -18.49 17.45 -39.96
N SER A 234 -19.42 16.72 -39.33
CA SER A 234 -19.72 15.30 -39.54
C SER A 234 -18.86 14.30 -38.74
N ALA A 235 -19.34 13.21 -38.15
CA ALA A 235 -20.66 12.71 -37.76
C ALA A 235 -20.39 11.41 -36.98
N GLU A 236 -21.12 11.17 -35.90
CA GLU A 236 -21.49 9.83 -35.39
C GLU A 236 -22.92 9.55 -35.91
N PRO A 237 -23.55 8.35 -35.80
CA PRO A 237 -23.20 7.09 -35.09
C PRO A 237 -23.39 5.85 -36.01
N GLU A 238 -23.41 4.60 -35.49
CA GLU A 238 -24.26 3.38 -35.77
C GLU A 238 -23.66 2.24 -34.89
N GLU A 239 -24.26 1.58 -33.88
CA GLU A 239 -25.53 0.86 -33.68
C GLU A 239 -25.76 -0.29 -34.69
N GLU A 240 -25.34 -1.51 -34.35
CA GLU A 240 -25.94 -2.76 -34.85
C GLU A 240 -26.09 -3.77 -33.68
N ASP A 241 -27.35 -3.95 -33.27
CA ASP A 241 -27.90 -5.16 -32.66
C ASP A 241 -27.78 -6.34 -33.65
N ASP A 242 -27.37 -7.52 -33.19
CA ASP A 242 -27.93 -8.76 -33.73
C ASP A 242 -28.08 -9.80 -32.61
N ASP A 243 -29.32 -10.24 -32.49
CA ASP A 243 -29.91 -11.17 -31.53
C ASP A 243 -30.19 -12.43 -32.33
N ASP A 244 -29.55 -13.56 -32.02
CA ASP A 244 -30.03 -14.85 -32.53
C ASP A 244 -29.84 -15.99 -31.52
N ASP A 245 -31.01 -16.46 -31.13
CA ASP A 245 -31.44 -17.56 -30.28
C ASP A 245 -31.14 -18.92 -30.92
N ALA A 246 -30.56 -19.87 -30.16
CA ALA A 246 -30.61 -21.30 -30.47
C ALA A 246 -30.30 -22.15 -29.23
N GLU A 247 -31.36 -22.48 -28.50
CA GLU A 247 -31.53 -23.67 -27.67
C GLU A 247 -31.18 -24.96 -28.44
N GLU A 248 -30.38 -25.85 -27.88
CA GLU A 248 -30.41 -27.29 -28.22
C GLU A 248 -30.08 -28.14 -26.98
N ASP A 249 -31.14 -28.65 -26.37
CA ASP A 249 -31.19 -29.83 -25.49
C ASP A 249 -30.63 -31.06 -26.23
N GLU A 250 -29.70 -31.81 -25.63
CA GLU A 250 -29.62 -33.26 -25.84
C GLU A 250 -29.32 -33.98 -24.51
N ASP A 251 -30.41 -34.51 -23.94
CA ASP A 251 -30.43 -35.62 -22.99
C ASP A 251 -29.59 -36.80 -23.51
N PHE A 252 -28.65 -37.27 -22.68
CA PHE A 252 -28.02 -38.58 -22.88
C PHE A 252 -28.41 -39.51 -21.73
N ASP A 253 -29.63 -40.04 -21.82
CA ASP A 253 -29.99 -41.33 -21.22
C ASP A 253 -29.53 -42.41 -22.19
N GLU A 254 -28.59 -43.26 -21.78
CA GLU A 254 -28.57 -44.64 -22.26
C GLU A 254 -28.10 -45.58 -21.14
N GLU A 255 -28.99 -46.53 -20.90
CA GLU A 255 -28.98 -47.62 -19.94
C GLU A 255 -27.83 -48.59 -20.22
N ASP A 256 -27.29 -49.20 -19.17
CA ASP A 256 -26.91 -50.61 -19.25
C ASP A 256 -27.21 -51.27 -17.90
N GLU A 257 -28.28 -52.06 -17.94
CA GLU A 257 -28.69 -53.03 -16.95
C GLU A 257 -27.71 -54.22 -16.88
N ASP A 258 -27.81 -54.96 -15.77
CA ASP A 258 -27.43 -56.37 -15.60
C ASP A 258 -25.91 -56.69 -15.50
N GLU A 259 -25.42 -57.61 -14.68
CA GLU A 259 -25.98 -58.89 -14.24
C GLU A 259 -25.09 -59.43 -13.10
N ASP A 260 -25.71 -60.11 -12.12
CA ASP A 260 -25.19 -61.23 -11.30
C ASP A 260 -23.88 -61.07 -10.47
N GLY A 261 -23.77 -61.51 -9.23
CA GLY A 261 -24.46 -62.57 -8.49
C GLY A 261 -23.45 -63.24 -7.55
N ILE A 262 -23.92 -63.59 -6.33
CA ILE A 262 -23.27 -64.30 -5.20
C ILE A 262 -22.54 -63.43 -4.16
#